data_AF-A0A7Z6XD00-F1
#
_entry.id   AF-A0A7Z6XD00-F1
#
_cell.length_a   1.000
_cell.length_b   1.000
_cell.length_c   1.000
_cell.angle_alpha   90.00
_cell.angle_beta   90.00
_cell.angle_gamma   90.00
#
_symmetry.space_group_name_H-M   'P 1'
#
loop_
_entity.id
_entity.type
_entity.pdbx_description
1 polymer ?
#
loop_
_entity_poly.entity_id
_entity_poly.type
_entity_poly.pdbx_seq_one_letter_code
_entity_poly.pdbx_strand_id
1 'polypeptide(L)'
;MVRYLAISQRLLGEREIALIHHTDCGMVTFSDDAFRQGIEKETGIRPPWSAEAFPDAADDVRQPLRRVPSSPFIPHTGQVRGFVFDVATGRLDEVA
;
A
#
# COMPACT_ATOMS: atom_id res chain seq x y z
N MET A 1 -0.22 -7.12 0.90
CA MET A 1 0.73 -7.05 -0.24
C MET A 1 1.54 -8.35 -0.46
N VAL A 2 2.48 -8.72 0.42
CA VAL A 2 3.50 -9.78 0.17
C VAL A 2 2.94 -11.12 -0.30
N ARG A 3 1.86 -11.61 0.30
CA ARG A 3 1.24 -12.90 -0.07
C ARG A 3 0.88 -12.96 -1.57
N TYR A 4 0.27 -11.91 -2.10
CA TYR A 4 -0.16 -11.87 -3.50
C TYR A 4 1.02 -11.78 -4.45
N LEU A 5 2.02 -10.95 -4.13
CA LEU A 5 3.25 -10.85 -4.91
C LEU A 5 4.01 -12.18 -4.95
N ALA A 6 4.06 -12.92 -3.82
CA ALA A 6 4.68 -14.23 -3.78
C ALA A 6 3.94 -15.26 -4.66
N ILE A 7 2.60 -15.26 -4.65
CA ILE A 7 1.79 -16.13 -5.52
C ILE A 7 2.03 -15.78 -6.99
N SER A 8 1.91 -14.50 -7.33
CA SER A 8 2.12 -13.95 -8.67
C SER A 8 3.47 -14.41 -9.23
N GLN A 9 4.58 -14.04 -8.59
CA GLN A 9 5.89 -14.37 -9.15
C GLN A 9 6.21 -15.86 -9.18
N ARG A 10 5.75 -16.64 -8.20
CA ARG A 10 6.10 -18.06 -8.08
C ARG A 10 5.21 -18.99 -8.91
N LEU A 11 3.96 -18.63 -9.13
CA LEU A 11 2.98 -19.49 -9.79
C LEU A 11 2.54 -18.96 -11.16
N LEU A 12 2.59 -17.63 -11.36
CA LEU A 12 2.07 -16.98 -12.56
C LEU A 12 3.17 -16.31 -13.40
N GLY A 13 4.37 -16.15 -12.84
CA GLY A 13 5.58 -15.81 -13.58
C GLY A 13 5.82 -14.32 -13.81
N GLU A 14 5.07 -13.43 -13.14
CA GLU A 14 5.37 -12.00 -13.20
C GLU A 14 6.74 -11.66 -12.59
N ARG A 15 7.38 -10.62 -13.12
CA ARG A 15 8.73 -10.19 -12.72
C ARG A 15 8.83 -8.71 -12.41
N GLU A 16 7.76 -7.97 -12.65
CA GLU A 16 7.69 -6.51 -12.51
C GLU A 16 6.58 -6.17 -11.52
N ILE A 17 6.83 -5.15 -10.71
CA ILE A 17 5.89 -4.70 -9.68
C ILE A 17 5.72 -3.19 -9.84
N ALA A 18 4.48 -2.76 -10.07
CA ALA A 18 4.08 -1.37 -9.97
C ALA A 18 3.28 -1.17 -8.68
N LEU A 19 3.75 -0.28 -7.82
CA LEU A 19 3.08 0.16 -6.59
C LEU A 19 2.39 1.47 -6.89
N ILE A 20 1.07 1.53 -6.76
CA ILE A 20 0.28 2.69 -7.18
C ILE A 20 -0.62 3.12 -6.02
N HIS A 21 -0.39 4.32 -5.50
CA HIS A 21 -1.39 5.06 -4.73
C HIS A 21 -2.06 6.09 -5.63
N HIS A 22 -2.98 6.87 -5.09
CA HIS A 22 -3.66 7.91 -5.86
C HIS A 22 -3.93 9.17 -5.03
N THR A 23 -4.13 10.30 -5.72
CA THR A 23 -4.63 11.53 -5.10
C THR A 23 -6.07 11.33 -4.63
N ASP A 24 -6.51 12.11 -3.64
CA ASP A 24 -7.84 11.98 -3.02
C ASP A 24 -8.14 10.57 -2.46
N CYS A 25 -7.12 9.90 -1.92
CA CYS A 25 -7.28 8.60 -1.29
C CYS A 25 -7.98 8.74 0.06
N GLY A 26 -9.07 7.99 0.28
CA GLY A 26 -9.81 8.01 1.56
C GLY A 26 -8.93 7.70 2.78
N MET A 27 -7.81 6.98 2.59
CA MET A 27 -6.86 6.65 3.66
C MET A 27 -6.11 7.85 4.24
N VAL A 28 -6.14 9.02 3.58
CA VAL A 28 -5.56 10.28 4.11
C VAL A 28 -6.53 11.08 4.98
N THR A 29 -7.80 10.66 5.04
CA THR A 29 -8.89 11.44 5.68
C THR A 29 -9.10 11.10 7.15
N PHE A 30 -8.40 10.08 7.68
CA PHE A 30 -8.54 9.62 9.05
C PHE A 30 -7.23 9.07 9.60
N SER A 31 -7.21 8.81 10.92
CA SER A 31 -6.10 8.11 11.59
C SER A 31 -6.54 6.73 12.06
N ASP A 32 -5.57 5.80 12.11
CA ASP A 32 -5.78 4.45 12.61
C ASP A 32 -6.43 4.41 14.00
N ASP A 33 -5.98 5.29 14.90
CA ASP A 33 -6.51 5.35 16.26
C ASP A 33 -7.96 5.83 16.30
N ALA A 34 -8.29 6.87 15.51
CA ALA A 34 -9.66 7.37 15.43
C ALA A 34 -10.61 6.29 14.87
N PHE A 35 -10.17 5.60 13.81
CA PHE A 35 -10.94 4.52 13.19
C PHE A 35 -11.17 3.34 14.14
N ARG A 36 -10.12 2.85 14.81
CA ARG A 36 -10.22 1.74 15.76
C ARG A 36 -11.06 2.10 16.98
N GLN A 37 -10.95 3.34 17.46
CA GLN A 37 -11.79 3.83 18.56
C GLN A 37 -13.27 3.90 18.15
N GLY A 38 -13.57 4.26 16.90
CA GLY A 38 -14.93 4.22 16.37
C GLY A 38 -15.54 2.82 16.45
N ILE A 39 -14.84 1.82 15.91
CA ILE A 39 -15.31 0.42 15.94
C ILE A 39 -15.46 -0.10 17.38
N GLU A 40 -14.50 0.22 18.26
CA GLU A 40 -14.55 -0.19 19.67
C GLU A 40 -15.78 0.39 20.39
N LYS A 41 -16.13 1.66 20.14
CA LYS A 41 -17.32 2.30 20.71
C LYS A 41 -18.62 1.65 20.23
N GLU A 42 -18.67 1.24 18.96
CA GLU A 42 -19.87 0.66 18.35
C GLU A 42 -20.07 -0.81 18.70
N THR A 43 -18.98 -1.59 18.73
CA THR A 43 -19.03 -3.05 18.86
C THR A 43 -18.62 -3.56 20.24
N GLY A 44 -18.02 -2.71 21.07
CA GLY A 44 -17.39 -3.08 22.33
C GLY A 44 -16.04 -3.80 22.16
N ILE A 45 -15.56 -4.01 20.93
CA ILE A 45 -14.35 -4.77 20.63
C ILE A 45 -13.40 -3.92 19.79
N ARG A 46 -12.17 -3.73 20.25
CA ARG A 46 -11.12 -3.08 19.46
C ARG A 46 -10.59 -4.04 18.39
N PRO A 47 -10.58 -3.67 17.10
CA PRO A 47 -9.99 -4.51 16.07
C PRO A 47 -8.51 -4.79 16.36
N PRO A 48 -8.02 -6.04 16.17
CA PRO A 48 -6.62 -6.38 16.38
C PRO A 48 -5.71 -5.94 15.22
N TRP A 49 -6.30 -5.60 14.08
CA TRP A 49 -5.61 -5.17 12.87
C TRP A 49 -5.54 -3.63 12.77
N SER A 50 -4.55 -3.16 12.01
CA SER A 50 -4.35 -1.76 11.63
C SER A 50 -5.17 -1.45 10.37
N ALA A 51 -5.71 -0.24 10.27
CA ALA A 51 -6.31 0.23 9.03
C ALA A 51 -5.25 0.63 8.01
N GLU A 52 -4.01 0.85 8.45
CA GLU A 52 -2.87 1.29 7.64
C GLU A 52 -3.15 2.64 6.95
N ALA A 53 -3.77 3.57 7.67
CA ALA A 53 -3.96 4.95 7.24
C ALA A 53 -2.62 5.71 7.16
N PHE A 54 -2.51 6.62 6.19
CA PHE A 54 -1.30 7.37 5.90
C PHE A 54 -1.62 8.83 5.57
N PRO A 55 -0.77 9.80 5.95
CA PRO A 55 -1.06 11.22 5.75
C PRO A 55 -0.72 11.72 4.34
N ASP A 56 0.17 11.03 3.63
CA ASP A 56 0.65 11.42 2.30
C ASP A 56 0.84 10.20 1.41
N ALA A 57 0.23 10.21 0.22
CA ALA A 57 0.25 9.09 -0.70
C ALA A 57 1.64 8.82 -1.30
N ALA A 58 2.41 9.87 -1.61
CA ALA A 58 3.73 9.70 -2.22
C ALA A 58 4.73 9.13 -1.20
N ASP A 59 4.70 9.62 0.03
CA ASP A 59 5.50 9.07 1.12
C ASP A 59 5.10 7.64 1.48
N ASP A 60 3.82 7.32 1.43
CA ASP A 60 3.36 5.96 1.70
C ASP A 60 3.81 4.98 0.61
N VAL A 61 3.81 5.36 -0.68
CA VAL A 61 4.38 4.56 -1.80
C VAL A 61 5.86 4.21 -1.56
N ARG A 62 6.64 5.10 -0.92
CA ARG A 62 8.05 4.84 -0.64
C ARG A 62 8.25 3.71 0.37
N GLN A 63 7.25 3.44 1.22
CA GLN A 63 7.33 2.39 2.21
C GLN A 63 7.36 0.97 1.58
N PRO A 64 6.40 0.55 0.72
CA PRO A 64 6.49 -0.70 -0.01
C PRO A 64 7.65 -0.75 -0.99
N LEU A 65 8.08 0.37 -1.58
CA LEU A 65 9.31 0.43 -2.39
C LEU A 65 10.55 -0.06 -1.63
N ARG A 66 10.63 0.22 -0.32
CA ARG A 66 11.69 -0.32 0.55
C ARG A 66 11.42 -1.75 1.01
N ARG A 67 10.16 -2.07 1.33
CA ARG A 67 9.79 -3.38 1.90
C ARG A 67 9.85 -4.52 0.89
N VAL A 68 9.43 -4.30 -0.36
CA VAL A 68 9.38 -5.35 -1.39
C VAL A 68 10.77 -5.97 -1.63
N PRO A 69 11.85 -5.19 -1.89
CA PRO A 69 13.20 -5.75 -2.07
C PRO A 69 13.73 -6.49 -0.85
N SER A 70 13.32 -6.11 0.36
CA SER A 70 13.76 -6.76 1.61
C SER A 70 13.04 -8.07 1.92
N SER A 71 11.96 -8.40 1.21
CA SER A 71 11.14 -9.57 1.50
C SER A 71 11.75 -10.84 0.90
N PRO A 72 12.10 -11.87 1.70
CA PRO A 72 12.64 -13.13 1.17
C PRO A 72 11.59 -13.96 0.40
N PHE A 73 10.33 -13.54 0.44
CA PHE A 73 9.22 -14.23 -0.20
C PHE A 73 8.98 -13.75 -1.65
N ILE A 74 9.57 -12.63 -2.06
CA ILE A 74 9.42 -12.02 -3.38
C ILE A 74 10.74 -12.19 -4.16
N PRO A 75 10.84 -13.18 -5.06
CA PRO A 75 12.11 -13.56 -5.70
C PRO A 75 12.61 -12.59 -6.78
N HIS A 76 11.73 -11.81 -7.41
CA HIS A 76 12.06 -10.91 -8.51
C HIS A 76 11.77 -9.46 -8.12
N THR A 77 12.81 -8.75 -7.70
CA THR A 77 12.72 -7.38 -7.18
C THR A 77 13.55 -6.37 -7.98
N GLY A 78 14.06 -6.78 -9.14
CA GLY A 78 14.87 -5.91 -10.02
C GLY A 78 14.07 -4.84 -10.77
N GLN A 79 12.74 -4.93 -10.78
CA GLN A 79 11.84 -3.99 -11.45
C GLN A 79 10.66 -3.65 -10.54
N VAL A 80 10.91 -2.85 -9.51
CA VAL A 80 9.89 -2.34 -8.59
C VAL A 80 9.82 -0.83 -8.75
N ARG A 81 8.66 -0.31 -9.15
CA ARG A 81 8.44 1.12 -9.40
C ARG A 81 7.21 1.60 -8.64
N GLY A 82 7.25 2.84 -8.17
CA GLY A 82 6.19 3.44 -7.37
C GLY A 82 5.59 4.64 -8.08
N PHE A 83 4.27 4.82 -7.99
CA PHE A 83 3.54 5.89 -8.65
C PHE A 83 2.43 6.45 -7.78
N VAL A 84 2.09 7.71 -8.03
CA VAL A 84 0.82 8.32 -7.63
C VAL A 84 0.00 8.56 -8.88
N PHE A 85 -1.19 7.97 -8.92
CA PHE A 85 -2.20 8.25 -9.92
C PHE A 85 -2.99 9.50 -9.54
N ASP A 86 -2.98 10.53 -10.38
CA ASP A 86 -3.81 11.70 -10.19
C ASP A 86 -5.23 11.44 -10.71
N VAL A 87 -6.19 11.30 -9.78
CA VAL A 87 -7.59 10.98 -10.13
C VAL A 87 -8.28 12.11 -10.91
N ALA A 88 -7.80 13.35 -10.82
CA ALA A 88 -8.38 14.48 -11.52
C ALA A 88 -7.92 14.57 -12.98
N THR A 89 -6.68 14.16 -13.26
CA THR A 89 -6.06 14.31 -14.60
C THR A 89 -5.83 13.00 -15.33
N GLY A 90 -5.87 11.86 -14.63
CA GLY A 90 -5.56 10.54 -15.18
C GLY A 90 -4.07 10.26 -15.38
N ARG A 91 -3.19 11.12 -14.86
CA ARG A 91 -1.73 10.97 -14.97
C ARG A 91 -1.18 10.00 -13.93
N LEU A 92 -0.11 9.29 -14.29
CA LEU A 92 0.71 8.52 -13.35
C LEU A 92 2.04 9.25 -13.18
N ASP A 93 2.28 9.76 -11.98
CA ASP A 93 3.54 10.42 -11.63
C ASP A 93 4.40 9.45 -10.82
N GLU A 94 5.62 9.20 -11.27
CA GLU A 94 6.54 8.26 -10.64
C GLU A 94 7.14 8.86 -9.36
N VAL A 95 7.18 8.06 -8.31
CA VAL A 95 7.74 8.42 -7.00
C VAL A 95 9.16 7.89 -6.91
N ALA A 96 10.12 8.80 -6.75
CA ALA A 96 11.51 8.50 -6.43
C ALA A 96 11.70 8.23 -4.93
#